data_AF-I0AL30-F1
#
_entry.id   AF-I0AL30-F1
#
_cell.length_a   1.000
_cell.length_b   1.000
_cell.length_c   1.000
_cell.angle_alpha   90.00
_cell.angle_beta   90.00
_cell.angle_gamma   90.00
#
_symmetry.space_group_name_H-M   'P 1'
#
loop_
_entity.id
_entity.type
_entity.pdbx_description
1 polymer ?
#
loop_
_entity_poly.entity_id
_entity_poly.type
_entity_poly.pdbx_seq_one_letter_code
_entity_poly.pdbx_strand_id
1 'polypeptide(L)'
;MKYIFFIFSLILIFQLTNTYAQDKSESVNNLVNTLKQKVLLSDDQTNSIQKVLNELITKSKSVEDKSEIIKEAQSKVESYLDKRQKMKYDIIKNDWWKQVQAIL
;
A
#
# COMPACT_ATOMS: atom_id res chain seq x y z
N MET A 1 -1.85 40.59 -17.87
CA MET A 1 -3.04 39.72 -17.98
C MET A 1 -2.75 38.32 -18.53
N LYS A 2 -1.94 38.15 -19.60
CA LYS A 2 -1.66 36.83 -20.22
C LYS A 2 -0.88 35.84 -19.34
N TYR A 3 0.05 36.32 -18.51
CA TYR A 3 0.89 35.47 -17.64
C TYR A 3 0.22 35.00 -16.35
N ILE A 4 -0.84 35.68 -15.90
CA ILE A 4 -1.57 35.32 -14.66
C ILE A 4 -2.41 34.05 -14.89
N PHE A 5 -3.00 33.89 -16.07
CA PHE A 5 -3.71 32.66 -16.46
C PHE A 5 -2.78 31.43 -16.52
N PHE A 6 -1.51 31.63 -16.91
CA PHE A 6 -0.52 30.54 -16.95
C PHE A 6 -0.12 30.07 -15.54
N ILE A 7 0.03 31.00 -14.59
CA ILE A 7 0.35 30.67 -13.19
C ILE A 7 -0.82 29.92 -12.53
N PHE A 8 -2.07 30.33 -12.80
CA PHE A 8 -3.26 29.66 -12.26
C PHE A 8 -3.43 28.22 -12.78
N SER A 9 -3.08 27.98 -14.05
CA SER A 9 -3.07 26.64 -14.65
C SER A 9 -2.03 25.72 -14.00
N LEU A 10 -0.83 26.24 -13.69
CA LEU A 10 0.25 25.46 -13.09
C LEU A 10 -0.03 25.04 -11.64
N ILE A 11 -0.70 25.89 -10.87
CA ILE A 11 -1.08 25.59 -9.47
C ILE A 11 -2.13 24.47 -9.40
N LEU A 12 -3.04 24.40 -10.38
CA LEU A 12 -4.08 23.37 -10.43
C LEU A 12 -3.51 21.97 -10.65
N ILE A 13 -2.47 21.84 -11.48
CA ILE A 13 -1.82 20.54 -11.76
C ILE A 13 -1.07 20.03 -10.51
N PHE A 14 -0.49 20.92 -9.70
CA PHE A 14 0.22 20.55 -8.47
C PHE A 14 -0.70 20.10 -7.32
N GLN A 15 -1.97 20.53 -7.32
CA GLN A 15 -2.96 20.12 -6.33
C GLN A 15 -3.47 18.69 -6.61
N LEU A 16 -3.64 18.32 -7.88
CA LEU A 16 -4.12 17.00 -8.32
C LEU A 16 -3.14 15.85 -8.01
N THR A 17 -1.84 16.10 -8.06
CA THR A 17 -0.83 15.07 -7.76
C THR A 17 -0.73 14.79 -6.26
N ASN A 18 -0.92 15.82 -5.41
CA ASN A 18 -0.85 15.69 -3.96
C ASN A 18 -2.06 14.96 -3.37
N THR A 19 -3.28 15.22 -3.87
CA THR A 19 -4.48 14.52 -3.40
C THR A 19 -4.46 13.03 -3.72
N TYR A 20 -3.99 12.68 -4.92
CA TYR A 20 -3.87 11.27 -5.33
C TYR A 20 -2.80 10.48 -4.55
N ALA A 21 -1.71 11.14 -4.16
CA ALA A 21 -0.69 10.54 -3.29
C ALA A 21 -1.20 10.36 -1.85
N GLN A 22 -1.99 11.30 -1.35
CA GLN A 22 -2.57 11.26 0.00
C GLN A 22 -3.58 10.12 0.15
N ASP A 23 -4.52 9.95 -0.80
CA ASP A 23 -5.53 8.87 -0.80
C ASP A 23 -4.90 7.47 -0.80
N LYS A 24 -3.85 7.26 -1.58
CA LYS A 24 -3.13 5.97 -1.59
C LYS A 24 -2.34 5.74 -0.30
N SER A 25 -1.74 6.79 0.27
CA SER A 25 -1.04 6.67 1.55
C SER A 25 -1.99 6.30 2.70
N GLU A 26 -3.19 6.88 2.70
CA GLU A 26 -4.25 6.58 3.67
C GLU A 26 -4.75 5.15 3.49
N SER A 27 -4.90 4.70 2.24
CA SER A 27 -5.28 3.32 1.91
C SER A 27 -4.26 2.29 2.43
N VAL A 28 -2.96 2.55 2.26
CA VAL A 28 -1.90 1.67 2.79
C VAL A 28 -1.92 1.63 4.31
N ASN A 29 -2.01 2.80 4.96
CA ASN A 29 -2.05 2.87 6.43
C ASN A 29 -3.25 2.09 6.99
N ASN A 30 -4.42 2.19 6.35
CA ASN A 30 -5.62 1.45 6.76
C ASN A 30 -5.45 -0.07 6.60
N LEU A 31 -4.85 -0.54 5.51
CA LEU A 31 -4.56 -1.95 5.28
C LEU A 31 -3.59 -2.51 6.33
N VAL A 32 -2.54 -1.76 6.63
CA VAL A 32 -1.52 -2.15 7.61
C VAL A 32 -2.09 -2.12 9.03
N ASN A 33 -2.88 -1.11 9.39
CA ASN A 33 -3.55 -1.03 10.69
C ASN A 33 -4.56 -2.17 10.90
N THR A 34 -5.31 -2.51 9.85
CA THR A 34 -6.23 -3.67 9.88
C THR A 34 -5.46 -4.96 10.14
N LEU A 35 -4.34 -5.15 9.45
CA LEU A 35 -3.47 -6.30 9.65
C LEU A 35 -2.89 -6.32 11.07
N LYS A 36 -2.40 -5.17 11.56
CA LYS A 36 -1.88 -5.00 12.92
C LYS A 36 -2.89 -5.44 13.97
N GLN A 37 -4.14 -5.00 13.87
CA GLN A 37 -5.18 -5.34 14.83
C GLN A 37 -5.59 -6.81 14.77
N LYS A 38 -5.74 -7.38 13.57
CA LYS A 38 -6.20 -8.77 13.40
C LYS A 38 -5.11 -9.80 13.71
N VAL A 39 -3.86 -9.51 13.36
CA VAL A 39 -2.72 -10.42 13.51
C VAL A 39 -1.92 -10.14 14.78
N LEU A 40 -2.13 -8.98 15.42
CA LEU A 40 -1.37 -8.49 16.59
C LEU A 40 0.10 -8.24 16.25
N LEU A 41 0.33 -7.39 15.24
CA LEU A 41 1.67 -7.01 14.81
C LEU A 41 2.31 -6.02 15.80
N SER A 42 3.62 -6.13 15.98
CA SER A 42 4.43 -5.08 16.61
C SER A 42 4.55 -3.86 15.68
N ASP A 43 5.02 -2.73 16.22
CA ASP A 43 5.26 -1.53 15.41
C ASP A 43 6.36 -1.78 14.36
N ASP A 44 7.40 -2.55 14.67
CA ASP A 44 8.46 -2.89 13.72
C ASP A 44 7.93 -3.74 12.55
N GLN A 45 7.07 -4.72 12.85
CA GLN A 45 6.43 -5.55 11.83
C GLN A 45 5.48 -4.72 10.97
N THR A 46 4.70 -3.85 11.61
CA THR A 46 3.78 -2.90 10.97
C THR A 46 4.53 -2.01 9.97
N ASN A 47 5.63 -1.39 10.41
CA ASN A 47 6.48 -0.54 9.58
C ASN A 47 7.13 -1.31 8.42
N SER A 48 7.58 -2.55 8.68
CA SER A 48 8.19 -3.40 7.66
C SER A 48 7.19 -3.82 6.58
N ILE A 49 5.97 -4.18 6.97
CA ILE A 49 4.90 -4.52 6.03
C ILE A 49 4.43 -3.29 5.25
N GLN A 50 4.34 -2.12 5.88
CA GLN A 50 4.03 -0.87 5.19
C GLN A 50 5.03 -0.56 4.08
N LYS A 51 6.33 -0.78 4.31
CA LYS A 51 7.36 -0.64 3.27
C LYS A 51 7.13 -1.60 2.11
N VAL A 52 6.83 -2.86 2.40
CA VAL A 52 6.52 -3.86 1.35
C VAL A 52 5.33 -3.43 0.50
N LEU A 53 4.25 -2.93 1.10
CA LEU A 53 3.08 -2.47 0.35
C LEU A 53 3.36 -1.23 -0.50
N ASN A 54 4.13 -0.27 0.03
CA ASN A 54 4.56 0.90 -0.74
C ASN A 54 5.45 0.53 -1.94
N GLU A 55 6.37 -0.43 -1.74
CA GLU A 55 7.17 -0.99 -2.83
C GLU A 55 6.30 -1.67 -3.88
N LEU A 56 5.32 -2.49 -3.45
CA LEU A 56 4.39 -3.18 -4.35
C LEU A 56 3.59 -2.19 -5.20
N ILE A 57 3.03 -1.14 -4.59
CA ILE A 57 2.29 -0.08 -5.30
C ILE A 57 3.19 0.68 -6.27
N THR A 58 4.46 0.87 -5.93
CA THR A 58 5.41 1.55 -6.81
C THR A 58 5.73 0.69 -8.02
N LYS A 59 6.05 -0.59 -7.81
CA LYS A 59 6.32 -1.57 -8.87
C LYS A 59 5.08 -1.85 -9.74
N SER A 60 3.88 -1.84 -9.16
CA SER A 60 2.64 -2.12 -9.91
C SER A 60 2.30 -1.09 -10.99
N LYS A 61 2.90 0.12 -10.92
CA LYS A 61 2.74 1.17 -11.92
C LYS A 61 3.54 0.90 -13.20
N SER A 62 4.58 0.07 -13.14
CA SER A 62 5.50 -0.17 -14.25
C SER A 62 5.35 -1.55 -14.89
N VAL A 63 4.49 -2.42 -14.36
CA VAL A 63 4.34 -3.80 -14.83
C VAL A 63 2.86 -4.10 -15.11
N GLU A 64 2.59 -4.69 -16.27
CA GLU A 64 1.24 -5.07 -16.69
C GLU A 64 0.75 -6.32 -15.93
N ASP A 65 1.58 -7.36 -15.86
CA ASP A 65 1.30 -8.53 -15.01
C ASP A 65 1.84 -8.33 -13.60
N LYS A 66 0.93 -8.20 -12.64
CA LYS A 66 1.24 -7.97 -11.21
C LYS A 66 1.43 -9.27 -10.42
N SER A 67 1.25 -10.45 -11.03
CA SER A 67 1.22 -11.74 -10.32
C SER A 67 2.52 -12.04 -9.57
N GLU A 68 3.67 -11.82 -10.22
CA GLU A 68 4.98 -12.10 -9.63
C GLU A 68 5.31 -11.15 -8.48
N ILE A 69 5.08 -9.84 -8.66
CA ILE A 69 5.34 -8.83 -7.62
C ILE A 69 4.40 -9.00 -6.42
N ILE A 70 3.14 -9.44 -6.64
CA ILE A 70 2.20 -9.77 -5.57
C ILE A 70 2.71 -10.99 -4.78
N LYS A 71 3.18 -12.04 -5.47
CA LYS A 71 3.72 -13.24 -4.83
C LYS A 71 5.00 -12.95 -4.02
N GLU A 72 5.86 -12.07 -4.54
CA GLU A 72 7.04 -11.58 -3.82
C GLU A 72 6.61 -10.85 -2.53
N ALA A 73 5.65 -9.93 -2.64
CA ALA A 73 5.13 -9.17 -1.51
C ALA A 73 4.45 -10.08 -0.46
N GLN A 74 3.68 -11.08 -0.90
CA GLN A 74 3.11 -12.13 -0.03
C GLN A 74 4.17 -12.83 0.79
N SER A 75 5.23 -13.29 0.13
CA SER A 75 6.33 -14.01 0.77
C SER A 75 7.07 -13.12 1.79
N LYS A 76 7.27 -11.83 1.48
CA LYS A 76 7.88 -10.87 2.40
C LYS A 76 6.99 -10.55 3.60
N VAL A 77 5.68 -10.39 3.39
CA VAL A 77 4.75 -10.16 4.50
C VAL A 77 4.80 -11.36 5.47
N GLU A 78 4.73 -12.58 4.96
CA GLU A 78 4.78 -13.80 5.77
C GLU A 78 6.13 -13.98 6.50
N SER A 79 7.24 -13.50 5.95
CA SER A 79 8.55 -13.62 6.60
C SER A 79 8.69 -12.76 7.85
N TYR A 80 7.92 -11.67 7.97
CA TYR A 80 7.89 -10.82 9.17
C TYR A 80 7.04 -11.39 10.30
N LEU A 81 6.22 -12.40 10.04
CA LEU A 81 5.27 -12.94 11.01
C LEU A 81 5.89 -14.07 11.84
N ASP A 82 5.64 -14.06 13.14
CA ASP A 82 5.93 -15.21 14.00
C ASP A 82 4.94 -16.36 13.77
N LYS A 83 5.21 -17.52 14.38
CA LYS A 83 4.37 -18.73 14.22
C LYS A 83 2.90 -18.49 14.59
N ARG A 84 2.62 -17.75 15.66
CA ARG A 84 1.24 -17.48 16.13
C ARG A 84 0.54 -16.48 15.22
N GLN A 85 1.27 -15.48 14.76
CA GLN A 85 0.79 -14.48 13.81
C GLN A 85 0.48 -15.11 12.46
N LYS A 86 1.30 -16.04 11.97
CA LYS A 86 1.02 -16.81 10.74
C LYS A 86 -0.31 -17.54 10.79
N MET A 87 -0.65 -18.17 11.92
CA MET A 87 -1.96 -18.83 12.06
C MET A 87 -3.13 -17.84 11.94
N LYS A 88 -3.01 -16.65 12.56
CA LYS A 88 -4.03 -15.59 12.45
C LYS A 88 -4.12 -15.06 11.04
N TYR A 89 -2.95 -14.88 10.41
CA TYR A 89 -2.83 -14.40 9.04
C TYR A 89 -3.47 -15.36 8.05
N ASP A 90 -3.25 -16.67 8.17
CA ASP A 90 -3.83 -17.68 7.29
C ASP A 90 -5.37 -17.63 7.24
N ILE A 91 -6.02 -17.20 8.33
CA ILE A 91 -7.47 -17.03 8.40
C ILE A 91 -7.94 -15.84 7.55
N ILE A 92 -7.15 -14.75 7.50
CA ILE A 92 -7.57 -13.48 6.89
C ILE A 92 -6.85 -13.15 5.58
N LYS A 93 -5.80 -13.89 5.22
CA LYS A 93 -4.86 -13.50 4.15
C LYS A 93 -5.56 -13.30 2.81
N ASN A 94 -6.50 -14.17 2.47
CA ASN A 94 -7.21 -14.10 1.19
C ASN A 94 -8.02 -12.81 1.09
N ASP A 95 -8.79 -12.46 2.11
CA ASP A 95 -9.63 -11.27 2.09
C ASP A 95 -8.81 -9.98 2.26
N TRP A 96 -7.72 -10.04 3.01
CA TRP A 96 -6.80 -8.92 3.13
C TRP A 96 -6.09 -8.65 1.80
N TRP A 97 -5.60 -9.68 1.09
CA TRP A 97 -4.96 -9.51 -0.23
C TRP A 97 -5.91 -9.02 -1.31
N LYS A 98 -7.21 -9.38 -1.27
CA LYS A 98 -8.21 -8.77 -2.16
C LYS A 98 -8.27 -7.25 -1.99
N GLN A 99 -8.20 -6.76 -0.75
CA GLN A 99 -8.20 -5.32 -0.46
C GLN A 99 -6.90 -4.66 -0.92
N VAL A 100 -5.76 -5.32 -0.74
CA VAL A 100 -4.47 -4.84 -1.28
C VAL A 100 -4.54 -4.73 -2.80
N GLN A 101 -5.06 -5.74 -3.50
CA GLN A 101 -5.17 -5.74 -4.96
C GLN A 101 -6.09 -4.63 -5.48
N ALA A 102 -7.11 -4.22 -4.71
CA ALA A 102 -8.02 -3.15 -5.10
C ALA A 102 -7.34 -1.77 -5.23
N ILE A 103 -6.14 -1.59 -4.66
CA ILE A 103 -5.41 -0.32 -4.70
C ILE A 103 -4.16 -0.34 -5.62
N LEU A 104 -3.87 -1.50 -6.23
CA LEU A 104 -2.73 -1.71 -7.13
C LEU A 104 -3.02 -1.28 -8.56
#